data_AF-A0A6S7D481-F1
#
_entry.id   AF-A0A6S7D481-F1
#
_cell.length_a   1.000
_cell.length_b   1.000
_cell.length_c   1.000
_cell.angle_alpha   90.00
_cell.angle_beta   90.00
_cell.angle_gamma   90.00
#
_symmetry.space_group_name_H-M   'P 1'
#
loop_
_entity.id
_entity.type
_entity.pdbx_description
1 polymer ?
#
loop_
_entity_poly.entity_id
_entity_poly.type
_entity_poly.pdbx_seq_one_letter_code
_entity_poly.pdbx_strand_id
1 'polypeptide(L)'
;MNKEQIFAALAAEVRELEVKALGAVVRFQKFSGKARDEFFAAVRDGDKSTSNFEASIVAATVVDETGAPVFSREDLDGLRAINADALTELAMHSLSVNKIGGDAEAAAAKN
;
A
#
# COMPACT_ATOMS: atom_id res chain seq x y z
N MET A 1 4.47 -11.65 -29.11
CA MET A 1 4.63 -10.81 -27.91
C MET A 1 4.89 -9.40 -28.38
N ASN A 2 3.93 -8.49 -28.22
CA ASN A 2 4.03 -7.07 -28.61
C ASN A 2 4.18 -6.17 -27.35
N LYS A 3 4.33 -4.85 -27.54
CA LYS A 3 4.50 -3.87 -26.44
C LYS A 3 3.41 -4.00 -25.38
N GLU A 4 2.16 -4.13 -25.80
CA GLU A 4 0.99 -4.19 -24.91
C GLU A 4 0.97 -5.50 -24.11
N GLN A 5 1.29 -6.63 -24.75
CA GLN A 5 1.41 -7.93 -24.10
C GLN A 5 2.53 -7.97 -23.06
N ILE A 6 3.64 -7.25 -23.30
CA ILE A 6 4.74 -7.15 -22.34
C ILE A 6 4.30 -6.35 -21.11
N PHE A 7 3.63 -5.20 -21.30
CA PHE A 7 3.12 -4.42 -20.17
C PHE A 7 2.05 -5.16 -19.38
N ALA A 8 1.15 -5.90 -20.05
CA ALA A 8 0.16 -6.73 -19.37
C ALA A 8 0.80 -7.88 -18.59
N ALA A 9 1.79 -8.57 -19.17
CA ALA A 9 2.49 -9.67 -18.50
C ALA A 9 3.35 -9.23 -17.29
N LEU A 10 3.77 -7.96 -17.28
CA LEU A 10 4.56 -7.34 -16.21
C LEU A 10 3.75 -6.39 -15.33
N ALA A 11 2.42 -6.37 -15.48
CA ALA A 11 1.54 -5.56 -14.67
C ALA A 11 1.69 -5.97 -13.20
N ALA A 12 1.69 -4.99 -12.31
CA ALA A 12 1.82 -5.27 -10.89
C ALA A 12 0.56 -5.98 -10.37
N GLU A 13 0.78 -7.06 -9.63
CA GLU A 13 -0.27 -7.87 -9.00
C GLU A 13 -1.13 -6.99 -8.08
N VAL A 14 -2.45 -7.07 -8.26
CA VAL A 14 -3.45 -6.42 -7.42
C VAL A 14 -4.12 -7.49 -6.55
N ARG A 15 -4.27 -7.21 -5.27
CA ARG A 15 -5.00 -8.04 -4.30
C ARG A 15 -6.13 -7.24 -3.69
N GLU A 16 -7.30 -7.85 -3.63
CA GLU A 16 -8.46 -7.29 -2.94
C GLU A 16 -8.50 -7.87 -1.53
N LEU A 17 -8.41 -7.02 -0.51
CA LEU A 17 -8.40 -7.42 0.89
C LEU A 17 -9.47 -6.64 1.64
N GLU A 18 -10.21 -7.33 2.52
CA GLU A 18 -11.17 -6.70 3.41
C GLU A 18 -10.41 -5.94 4.51
N VAL A 19 -10.75 -4.66 4.67
CA VAL A 19 -10.24 -3.80 5.74
C VAL A 19 -11.33 -3.69 6.79
N LYS A 20 -11.16 -4.37 7.92
CA LYS A 20 -12.18 -4.47 8.97
C LYS A 20 -12.55 -3.11 9.55
N ALA A 21 -11.57 -2.23 9.71
CA ALA A 21 -11.80 -0.87 10.20
C ALA A 21 -12.70 -0.04 9.26
N LEU A 22 -12.70 -0.35 7.95
CA LEU A 22 -13.56 0.31 6.96
C LEU A 22 -14.87 -0.47 6.72
N GLY A 23 -14.91 -1.75 7.08
CA GLY A 23 -16.01 -2.65 6.74
C GLY A 23 -16.16 -2.82 5.22
N ALA A 24 -15.07 -2.66 4.46
CA ALA A 24 -15.09 -2.67 3.00
C ALA A 24 -13.83 -3.32 2.42
N VAL A 25 -13.94 -3.77 1.17
CA VAL A 25 -12.84 -4.35 0.41
C VAL A 25 -12.05 -3.23 -0.27
N VAL A 26 -10.74 -3.23 -0.06
CA VAL A 26 -9.79 -2.28 -0.66
C VAL A 26 -8.82 -3.03 -1.56
N ARG A 27 -8.41 -2.40 -2.67
CA ARG A 27 -7.44 -2.98 -3.61
C ARG A 27 -6.03 -2.50 -3.28
N PHE A 28 -5.13 -3.45 -3.16
CA PHE A 28 -3.72 -3.24 -2.86
C PHE A 28 -2.90 -3.77 -4.02
N GLN A 29 -2.11 -2.90 -4.65
CA GLN A 29 -1.24 -3.26 -5.75
C GLN A 29 0.21 -3.29 -5.30
N LYS A 30 0.96 -4.32 -5.70
CA LYS A 30 2.41 -4.33 -5.51
C LYS A 30 3.06 -3.12 -6.17
N PHE A 31 4.12 -2.58 -5.58
CA PHE A 31 4.80 -1.41 -6.11
C PHE A 31 5.21 -1.59 -7.57
N SER A 32 4.74 -0.67 -8.41
CA SER A 32 5.40 -0.37 -9.68
C SER A 32 6.72 0.35 -9.41
N GLY A 33 7.61 0.41 -10.41
CA GLY A 33 8.86 1.17 -10.29
C GLY A 33 8.64 2.63 -9.87
N LYS A 34 7.59 3.26 -10.42
CA LYS A 34 7.19 4.63 -10.08
C LYS A 34 6.67 4.74 -8.64
N ALA A 35 5.75 3.86 -8.25
CA ALA A 35 5.16 3.88 -6.90
C ALA A 35 6.22 3.66 -5.81
N ARG A 36 7.21 2.80 -6.07
CA ARG A 36 8.35 2.60 -5.17
C ARG A 36 9.16 3.87 -4.97
N ASP A 37 9.46 4.58 -6.05
CA ASP A 37 10.23 5.82 -5.98
C ASP A 37 9.44 6.94 -5.28
N GLU A 38 8.14 7.01 -5.52
CA GLU A 38 7.24 7.95 -4.84
C GLU A 38 7.13 7.66 -3.34
N PHE A 39 7.04 6.39 -2.95
CA PHE A 39 7.09 5.95 -1.56
C PHE A 39 8.40 6.37 -0.88
N PHE A 40 9.55 6.07 -1.48
CA PHE A 40 10.84 6.47 -0.88
C PHE A 40 11.00 7.98 -0.79
N ALA A 41 10.50 8.73 -1.77
CA ALA A 41 10.48 10.19 -1.70
C ALA A 41 9.57 10.68 -0.57
N ALA A 42 8.36 10.12 -0.39
CA ALA A 42 7.46 10.49 0.71
C ALA A 42 8.06 10.18 2.09
N VAL A 43 8.73 9.03 2.24
CA VAL A 43 9.42 8.66 3.49
C VAL A 43 10.65 9.54 3.75
N ARG A 44 11.39 9.93 2.70
CA ARG A 44 12.57 10.80 2.82
C ARG A 44 12.21 12.24 3.12
N ASP A 45 11.21 12.76 2.43
CA ASP A 45 10.81 14.18 2.49
C ASP A 45 9.86 14.44 3.68
N GLY A 46 9.19 13.40 4.18
CA GLY A 46 8.35 13.45 5.38
C GLY A 46 9.10 13.22 6.69
N ASP A 47 8.34 13.19 7.78
CA ASP A 47 8.88 12.95 9.12
C ASP A 47 9.17 11.46 9.37
N LYS A 48 10.08 11.16 10.31
CA LYS A 48 10.47 9.78 10.68
C LYS A 48 9.48 9.06 11.59
N SER A 49 8.31 9.63 11.83
CA SER A 49 7.24 8.99 12.59
C SER A 49 6.65 7.77 11.87
N THR A 50 6.23 6.79 12.65
CA THR A 50 5.55 5.57 12.16
C THR A 50 4.32 5.93 11.33
N SER A 51 3.51 6.90 11.79
CA SER A 51 2.32 7.38 11.06
C SER A 51 2.62 7.86 9.64
N ASN A 52 3.76 8.53 9.42
CA ASN A 52 4.16 9.00 8.10
C ASN A 52 4.57 7.82 7.19
N PHE A 53 5.29 6.85 7.74
CA PHE A 53 5.66 5.63 7.02
C PHE A 53 4.42 4.81 6.63
N GLU A 54 3.50 4.60 7.57
CA GLU A 54 2.24 3.88 7.36
C GLU A 54 1.37 4.58 6.32
N ALA A 55 1.16 5.89 6.43
CA ALA A 55 0.40 6.65 5.43
C ALA A 55 1.08 6.61 4.05
N SER A 56 2.41 6.70 4.00
CA SER A 56 3.16 6.66 2.74
C SER A 56 3.05 5.31 2.04
N ILE A 57 3.13 4.19 2.77
CA ILE A 57 3.03 2.86 2.16
C ILE A 57 1.59 2.59 1.69
N VAL A 58 0.59 3.02 2.46
CA VAL A 58 -0.81 2.92 2.09
C VAL A 58 -1.08 3.70 0.80
N ALA A 59 -0.63 4.96 0.72
CA ALA A 59 -0.84 5.78 -0.47
C ALA A 59 -0.18 5.21 -1.73
N ALA A 60 0.98 4.57 -1.58
CA ALA A 60 1.70 3.95 -2.69
C ALA A 60 1.18 2.55 -3.10
N THR A 61 0.28 1.95 -2.29
CA THR A 61 -0.20 0.58 -2.50
C THR A 61 -1.70 0.52 -2.79
N VAL A 62 -2.50 1.41 -2.21
CA VAL A 62 -3.95 1.40 -2.40
C VAL A 62 -4.30 2.01 -3.76
N VAL A 63 -4.98 1.22 -4.59
CA VAL A 63 -5.37 1.60 -5.95
C VAL A 63 -6.88 1.48 -6.17
N ASP A 64 -7.37 2.19 -7.17
CA ASP A 64 -8.76 2.11 -7.62
C ASP A 64 -8.98 0.91 -8.58
N GLU A 65 -10.16 0.84 -9.18
CA GLU A 65 -10.50 -0.19 -10.19
C GLU A 65 -9.66 -0.12 -11.48
N THR A 66 -9.05 1.03 -11.76
CA THR A 66 -8.20 1.25 -12.93
C THR A 66 -6.73 0.95 -12.65
N GLY A 67 -6.39 0.67 -11.38
CA GLY A 67 -5.01 0.49 -10.93
C GLY A 67 -4.27 1.82 -10.70
N ALA A 68 -4.99 2.93 -10.63
CA ALA A 68 -4.42 4.23 -10.27
C ALA A 68 -4.41 4.39 -8.74
N PRO A 69 -3.37 5.00 -8.15
CA PRO A 69 -3.31 5.24 -6.71
C PRO A 69 -4.49 6.11 -6.25
N VAL A 70 -5.18 5.67 -5.20
CA VAL A 70 -6.35 6.39 -4.64
C VAL A 70 -5.91 7.62 -3.84
N PHE A 71 -4.75 7.53 -3.18
CA PHE A 71 -4.22 8.60 -2.34
C PHE A 71 -2.97 9.21 -2.97
N SER A 72 -2.84 10.51 -2.80
CA SER A 72 -1.66 11.27 -3.21
C SER A 72 -0.81 11.68 -2.00
N ARG A 73 0.30 12.38 -2.26
CA ARG A 73 1.13 12.95 -1.18
C ARG A 73 0.38 13.99 -0.35
N GLU A 74 -0.60 14.66 -0.93
CA GLU A 74 -1.38 15.71 -0.28
C GLU A 74 -2.37 15.09 0.74
N ASP A 75 -2.79 13.85 0.49
CA ASP A 75 -3.72 13.10 1.35
C ASP A 75 -3.03 12.45 2.56
N LEU A 76 -1.69 12.46 2.62
CA LEU A 76 -0.93 11.81 3.70
C LEU A 76 -1.28 12.39 5.08
N ASP A 77 -1.51 13.69 5.18
CA ASP A 77 -1.90 14.30 6.45
C ASP A 77 -3.31 13.85 6.88
N GLY A 78 -4.23 13.72 5.92
CA GLY A 78 -5.56 13.16 6.14
C GLY A 78 -5.50 11.71 6.59
N LEU A 79 -4.66 10.88 5.94
CA LEU A 79 -4.43 9.49 6.34
C LEU A 79 -3.83 9.38 7.74
N ARG A 80 -2.93 10.30 8.13
CA ARG A 80 -2.34 10.32 9.47
C ARG A 80 -3.33 10.78 10.55
N ALA A 81 -4.37 11.51 10.17
CA ALA A 81 -5.40 11.99 11.08
C ALA A 81 -6.54 10.99 11.30
N ILE A 82 -6.59 9.87 10.55
CA ILE A 82 -7.62 8.84 10.75
C ILE A 82 -7.34 8.01 12.02
N ASN A 83 -8.24 7.08 12.31
CA ASN A 83 -8.07 6.12 13.38
C ASN A 83 -6.74 5.34 13.21
N ALA A 84 -5.91 5.32 14.26
CA ALA A 84 -4.59 4.71 14.23
C ALA A 84 -4.65 3.20 13.92
N ASP A 85 -5.59 2.46 14.51
CA ASP A 85 -5.77 1.03 14.22
C ASP A 85 -6.13 0.78 12.75
N ALA A 86 -6.96 1.65 12.17
CA ALA A 86 -7.33 1.59 10.75
C ALA A 86 -6.13 1.86 9.82
N LEU A 87 -5.32 2.87 10.15
CA LEU A 87 -4.11 3.19 9.41
C LEU A 87 -3.09 2.04 9.48
N THR A 88 -2.90 1.46 10.66
CA THR A 88 -2.01 0.31 10.86
C THR A 88 -2.52 -0.92 10.12
N GLU A 89 -3.82 -1.23 10.14
CA GLU A 89 -4.40 -2.34 9.36
C GLU A 89 -4.13 -2.18 7.85
N LEU A 90 -4.40 -0.99 7.31
CA LEU A 90 -4.11 -0.66 5.90
C LEU A 90 -2.62 -0.81 5.57
N ALA A 91 -1.75 -0.33 6.46
CA ALA A 91 -0.31 -0.43 6.29
C ALA A 91 0.18 -1.88 6.35
N MET A 92 -0.37 -2.71 7.24
CA MET A 92 -0.05 -4.14 7.33
C MET A 92 -0.42 -4.88 6.05
N HIS A 93 -1.63 -4.67 5.53
CA HIS A 93 -2.02 -5.23 4.22
C HIS A 93 -1.08 -4.75 3.11
N SER A 94 -0.70 -3.46 3.14
CA SER A 94 0.20 -2.90 2.14
C SER A 94 1.61 -3.50 2.19
N LEU A 95 2.14 -3.71 3.40
CA LEU A 95 3.43 -4.39 3.64
C LEU A 95 3.38 -5.84 3.15
N SER A 96 2.30 -6.56 3.46
CA SER A 96 2.07 -7.95 3.06
C SER A 96 2.09 -8.13 1.54
N VAL A 97 1.33 -7.31 0.82
CA VAL A 97 1.28 -7.34 -0.66
C VAL A 97 2.64 -7.04 -1.27
N ASN A 98 3.37 -6.10 -0.68
CA ASN A 98 4.71 -5.72 -1.16
C ASN A 98 5.83 -6.66 -0.68
N LYS A 99 5.53 -7.61 0.22
CA LYS A 99 6.52 -8.47 0.89
C LYS A 99 7.65 -7.67 1.57
N ILE A 100 7.32 -6.49 2.09
CA ILE A 100 8.24 -5.61 2.80
C ILE A 100 8.12 -5.91 4.30
N GLY A 101 9.24 -6.13 4.98
CA GLY A 101 9.26 -6.51 6.40
C GLY A 101 9.00 -8.00 6.62
N GLY A 102 9.73 -8.85 5.88
CA GLY A 102 9.56 -10.31 5.85
C GLY A 102 9.26 -10.95 7.21
N ASP A 103 8.38 -11.96 7.16
CA ASP A 103 8.15 -12.95 8.22
C ASP A 103 7.30 -12.57 9.46
N ALA A 104 6.40 -11.58 9.40
CA ALA A 104 5.45 -11.37 10.52
C ALA A 104 4.14 -12.21 10.41
N GLU A 105 3.68 -12.58 9.21
CA GLU A 105 2.37 -13.24 9.04
C GLU A 105 2.40 -14.78 9.06
N ALA A 106 3.57 -15.42 9.05
CA ALA A 106 3.65 -16.88 9.23
C ALA A 106 3.44 -17.32 10.70
N ALA A 107 3.44 -16.39 11.66
CA ALA A 107 3.29 -16.68 13.08
C ALA A 107 1.83 -16.60 13.61
N ALA A 108 0.90 -15.95 12.89
CA ALA A 108 -0.48 -15.77 13.36
C ALA A 108 -1.44 -16.90 12.98
N ALA A 109 -1.01 -17.86 12.14
CA ALA A 109 -1.82 -19.02 11.75
C ALA A 109 -1.54 -20.29 12.58
N LYS A 110 -0.81 -20.18 13.71
CA LYS A 110 -0.38 -21.33 14.52
C LYS A 110 -0.50 -21.16 16.06
N ASN A 111 -1.42 -20.35 16.58
CA ASN A 111 -1.78 -20.41 18.01
C ASN A 111 -3.29 -20.42 18.21
#